data_AF-A0A0F8JL03-F1
#
_entry.id   AF-A0A0F8JL03-F1
#
_cell.length_a   1.000
_cell.length_b   1.000
_cell.length_c   1.000
_cell.angle_alpha   90.00
_cell.angle_beta   90.00
_cell.angle_gamma   90.00
#
_symmetry.space_group_name_H-M   'P 1'
#
loop_
_entity.id
_entity.type
_entity.pdbx_description
1 polymer ?
#
loop_
_entity_poly.entity_id
_entity_poly.type
_entity_poly.pdbx_seq_one_letter_code
_entity_poly.pdbx_strand_id
1 'polypeptide(L)'
;MDVYGNLIRSDPENRIIPEIQPELPNLLKYPEKGMQEGQSWTVIFNRTINYNSSLTDELEGTKKYTSIGIKTVSTKAGKFKCVGIRSEVNFTANTKKEYENSTINLTTIGKISGEDWVDLEDGFLVKSEYNVDKILITDLSEVYKGIGIENYYLETPMKSHISSELENIRKE
;
A
#
# COMPACT_ATOMS: atom_id res chain seq x y z
N MET A 1 -0.66 -23.55 -18.88
CA MET A 1 -0.84 -24.30 -17.61
C MET A 1 -0.85 -23.25 -16.53
N ASP A 2 -2.03 -23.01 -15.96
CA ASP A 2 -2.25 -21.98 -14.94
C ASP A 2 -1.47 -22.33 -13.67
N VAL A 3 -0.65 -21.39 -13.19
CA VAL A 3 -0.04 -21.47 -11.87
C VAL A 3 -0.79 -20.49 -10.99
N TYR A 4 -1.87 -20.98 -10.38
CA TYR A 4 -2.50 -20.31 -9.26
C TYR A 4 -1.48 -20.18 -8.13
N GLY A 5 -1.18 -18.95 -7.74
CA GLY A 5 -0.28 -18.66 -6.64
C GLY A 5 -0.87 -19.16 -5.32
N ASN A 6 -0.25 -20.17 -4.73
CA ASN A 6 -0.51 -20.56 -3.34
C ASN A 6 -0.08 -19.44 -2.39
N LEU A 7 -0.87 -19.17 -1.36
CA LEU A 7 -0.45 -18.37 -0.20
C LEU A 7 0.82 -19.00 0.41
N ILE A 8 1.95 -18.32 0.31
CA ILE A 8 3.23 -18.80 0.83
C ILE A 8 3.42 -18.34 2.28
N ARG A 9 3.57 -19.34 3.16
CA ARG A 9 4.09 -19.24 4.53
C ARG A 9 5.45 -18.53 4.54
N SER A 10 5.67 -17.69 5.56
CA SER A 10 6.95 -17.01 5.83
C SER A 10 8.11 -18.01 5.86
N ASP A 11 9.02 -17.89 4.88
CA ASP A 11 10.30 -18.57 4.86
C ASP A 11 11.30 -17.80 5.75
N PRO A 12 11.94 -18.42 6.76
CA PRO A 12 12.87 -17.74 7.66
C PRO A 12 14.13 -17.20 6.98
N GLU A 13 14.47 -17.63 5.75
CA GLU A 13 15.60 -17.06 5.00
C GLU A 13 15.24 -15.78 4.23
N ASN A 14 13.96 -15.48 4.04
CA ASN A 14 13.48 -14.21 3.49
C ASN A 14 12.48 -13.58 4.45
N ARG A 15 12.98 -12.73 5.36
CA ARG A 15 12.18 -11.94 6.30
C ARG A 15 11.30 -10.93 5.56
N ILE A 16 10.19 -11.39 5.03
CA ILE A 16 9.17 -10.55 4.42
C ILE A 16 8.16 -10.20 5.49
N ILE A 17 7.93 -8.90 5.66
CA ILE A 17 7.09 -8.37 6.73
C ILE A 17 5.79 -7.89 6.11
N PRO A 18 4.64 -8.34 6.63
CA PRO A 18 3.35 -7.83 6.19
C PRO A 18 3.21 -6.37 6.64
N GLU A 19 3.23 -5.49 5.67
CA GLU A 19 2.84 -4.08 5.83
C GLU A 19 1.31 -3.94 5.88
N ILE A 20 0.78 -2.78 6.27
CA ILE A 20 -0.63 -2.43 6.03
C ILE A 20 -0.66 -1.38 4.94
N GLN A 21 -0.77 -1.80 3.68
CA GLN A 21 -1.16 -0.94 2.58
C GLN A 21 -2.66 -1.14 2.32
N PRO A 22 -3.52 -0.14 2.54
CA PRO A 22 -4.96 -0.26 2.29
C PRO A 22 -5.31 -0.53 0.82
N GLU A 23 -4.35 -0.41 -0.11
CA GLU A 23 -4.59 -0.42 -1.55
C GLU A 23 -3.89 -1.58 -2.30
N LEU A 24 -3.03 -2.38 -1.65
CA LEU A 24 -2.35 -3.52 -2.30
C LEU A 24 -1.91 -4.63 -1.32
N PRO A 25 -1.75 -5.90 -1.79
CA PRO A 25 -1.11 -6.95 -1.01
C PRO A 25 0.36 -6.65 -0.69
N ASN A 26 0.65 -6.82 0.59
CA ASN A 26 1.75 -6.23 1.37
C ASN A 26 3.04 -7.02 1.29
N LEU A 27 4.09 -6.47 0.68
CA LEU A 27 5.43 -7.04 0.75
C LEU A 27 6.47 -5.92 0.81
N LEU A 28 6.95 -5.63 2.02
CA LEU A 28 8.13 -4.80 2.23
C LEU A 28 9.36 -5.55 1.67
N LYS A 29 10.11 -4.91 0.77
CA LYS A 29 11.39 -5.43 0.27
C LYS A 29 12.54 -4.81 1.03
N TYR A 30 13.39 -5.63 1.63
CA TYR A 30 14.58 -5.18 2.34
C TYR A 30 15.81 -5.08 1.42
N PRO A 31 16.78 -4.21 1.73
CA PRO A 31 18.09 -4.24 1.07
C PRO A 31 18.84 -5.53 1.39
N GLU A 32 19.59 -6.06 0.41
CA GLU A 32 20.33 -7.35 0.51
C GLU A 32 21.43 -7.36 1.59
N LYS A 33 21.95 -6.19 1.94
CA LYS A 33 22.94 -6.00 3.00
C LYS A 33 22.22 -5.38 4.19
N GLY A 34 22.41 -5.96 5.38
CA GLY A 34 21.70 -5.60 6.60
C GLY A 34 21.52 -4.10 6.84
N MET A 35 20.46 -3.74 7.55
CA MET A 35 20.01 -2.35 7.65
C MET A 35 20.81 -1.53 8.68
N GLN A 36 21.25 -0.34 8.28
CA GLN A 36 21.76 0.68 9.19
C GLN A 36 20.70 1.78 9.41
N GLU A 37 20.76 2.47 10.55
CA GLU A 37 19.94 3.65 10.79
C GLU A 37 20.24 4.74 9.75
N GLY A 38 19.20 5.40 9.25
CA GLY A 38 19.28 6.39 8.16
C GLY A 38 19.41 5.79 6.76
N GLN A 39 19.71 4.48 6.64
CA GLN A 39 19.77 3.83 5.35
C GLN A 39 18.41 3.92 4.66
N SER A 40 18.44 4.38 3.41
CA SER A 40 17.24 4.54 2.59
C SER A 40 17.34 3.73 1.31
N TRP A 41 16.21 3.22 0.86
CA TRP A 41 16.09 2.51 -0.40
C TRP A 41 14.74 2.79 -1.03
N THR A 42 14.67 2.71 -2.35
CA THR A 42 13.45 2.98 -3.11
C THR A 42 13.05 1.76 -3.88
N VAL A 43 11.77 1.41 -3.80
CA VAL A 43 11.14 0.40 -4.63
C VAL A 43 10.25 1.10 -5.63
N ILE A 44 10.42 0.76 -6.90
CA ILE A 44 9.50 1.15 -7.98
C ILE A 44 8.51 0.00 -8.12
N PHE A 45 7.22 0.32 -8.22
CA PHE A 45 6.19 -0.65 -8.52
C PHE A 45 5.39 -0.19 -9.73
N ASN A 46 5.06 -1.15 -10.57
CA ASN A 46 4.12 -1.03 -11.66
C ASN A 46 3.39 -2.36 -11.74
N ARG A 47 2.07 -2.34 -11.54
CA ARG A 47 1.23 -3.53 -11.49
C ARG A 47 -0.08 -3.26 -12.21
N THR A 48 -0.51 -4.23 -12.98
CA THR A 48 -1.88 -4.30 -13.50
C THR A 48 -2.60 -5.43 -12.78
N ILE A 49 -3.76 -5.13 -12.21
CA ILE A 49 -4.64 -6.08 -11.53
C ILE A 49 -5.95 -6.13 -12.31
N ASN A 50 -6.25 -7.29 -12.87
CA ASN A 50 -7.54 -7.54 -13.50
C ASN A 50 -8.41 -8.31 -12.49
N TYR A 51 -9.41 -7.63 -11.93
CA TYR A 51 -10.35 -8.27 -10.99
C TYR A 51 -11.35 -9.14 -11.75
N ASN A 52 -11.81 -8.67 -12.91
CA ASN A 52 -12.66 -9.39 -13.85
C ASN A 52 -12.58 -8.72 -15.24
N SER A 53 -13.37 -9.20 -16.20
CA SER A 53 -13.39 -8.65 -17.57
C SER A 53 -13.83 -7.19 -17.68
N SER A 54 -14.47 -6.63 -16.64
CA SER A 54 -15.04 -5.28 -16.62
C SER A 54 -14.31 -4.31 -15.67
N LEU A 55 -13.27 -4.79 -14.96
CA LEU A 55 -12.56 -3.99 -13.97
C LEU A 55 -11.06 -4.28 -14.01
N THR A 56 -10.32 -3.28 -14.49
CA THR A 56 -8.85 -3.28 -14.56
C THR A 56 -8.31 -2.10 -13.76
N ASP A 57 -7.37 -2.40 -12.88
CA ASP A 57 -6.61 -1.41 -12.10
C ASP A 57 -5.14 -1.44 -12.53
N GLU A 58 -4.64 -0.33 -13.03
CA GLU A 58 -3.22 -0.11 -13.28
C GLU A 58 -2.67 0.78 -12.18
N LEU A 59 -1.65 0.32 -11.47
CA LEU A 59 -1.06 1.03 -10.35
C LEU A 59 0.44 1.13 -10.54
N GLU A 60 0.92 2.36 -10.58
CA GLU A 60 2.34 2.67 -10.66
C GLU A 60 2.75 3.67 -9.59
N GLY A 61 4.03 3.61 -9.21
CA GLY A 61 4.54 4.55 -8.25
C GLY A 61 5.90 4.19 -7.72
N THR A 62 6.29 4.99 -6.73
CA THR A 62 7.55 4.85 -6.02
C THR A 62 7.29 4.80 -4.54
N LYS A 63 8.10 4.00 -3.86
CA LYS A 63 8.07 3.89 -2.42
C LYS A 63 9.47 3.99 -1.88
N LYS A 64 9.74 5.08 -1.18
CA LYS A 64 10.99 5.30 -0.48
C LYS A 64 10.83 4.82 0.95
N TYR A 65 11.76 4.01 1.39
CA TYR A 65 11.88 3.59 2.77
C TYR A 65 13.12 4.20 3.38
N THR A 66 13.06 4.47 4.68
CA THR A 66 14.19 4.91 5.49
C THR A 66 14.15 4.16 6.82
N SER A 67 15.22 3.45 7.15
CA SER A 67 15.42 2.88 8.48
C SER A 67 15.57 4.03 9.47
N ILE A 68 14.71 4.09 10.48
CA ILE A 68 14.75 5.12 11.53
C ILE A 68 15.35 4.58 12.85
N GLY A 69 16.02 3.43 12.77
CA GLY A 69 16.76 2.84 13.89
C GLY A 69 15.94 1.83 14.70
N ILE A 70 16.51 1.43 15.83
CA ILE A 70 15.94 0.39 16.72
C ILE A 70 15.43 1.05 17.99
N LYS A 71 14.21 0.73 18.41
CA LYS A 71 13.68 1.16 19.71
C LYS A 71 12.80 0.10 20.34
N THR A 72 12.59 0.19 21.64
CA THR A 72 11.58 -0.63 22.31
C THR A 72 10.21 0.02 22.12
N VAL A 73 9.26 -0.73 21.54
CA VAL A 73 7.86 -0.30 21.37
C VAL A 73 7.00 -1.04 22.38
N SER A 74 6.17 -0.29 23.10
CA SER A 74 5.22 -0.85 24.08
C SER A 74 3.81 -0.77 23.54
N THR A 75 3.09 -1.88 23.60
CA THR A 75 1.67 -1.98 23.24
C THR A 75 0.90 -2.73 24.33
N LYS A 76 -0.40 -2.92 24.16
CA LYS A 76 -1.19 -3.80 25.05
C LYS A 76 -0.66 -5.25 25.08
N ALA A 77 -0.05 -5.72 23.99
CA ALA A 77 0.49 -7.08 23.88
C ALA A 77 1.84 -7.25 24.60
N GLY A 78 2.53 -6.17 24.97
CA GLY A 78 3.83 -6.24 25.64
C GLY A 78 4.83 -5.20 25.17
N LYS A 79 6.11 -5.50 25.37
CA LYS A 79 7.24 -4.66 24.94
C LYS A 79 8.09 -5.43 23.94
N PHE A 80 8.37 -4.82 22.81
CA PHE A 80 9.03 -5.43 21.66
C PHE A 80 10.24 -4.60 21.27
N LYS A 81 11.34 -5.26 20.89
CA LYS A 81 12.52 -4.57 20.38
C LYS A 81 12.35 -4.49 18.87
N CYS A 82 12.02 -3.31 18.36
CA CYS A 82 11.61 -3.13 16.98
C CYS A 82 12.64 -2.38 16.15
N VAL A 83 12.70 -2.66 14.85
CA VAL A 83 13.21 -1.74 13.84
C VAL A 83 12.08 -0.84 13.37
N GLY A 84 12.35 0.46 13.30
CA GLY A 84 11.45 1.42 12.70
C GLY A 84 11.78 1.65 11.24
N ILE A 85 10.75 1.70 10.41
CA ILE A 85 10.87 1.93 8.98
C ILE A 85 9.88 3.01 8.59
N ARG A 86 10.40 4.18 8.23
CA ARG A 86 9.59 5.23 7.62
C ARG A 86 9.38 4.91 6.15
N SER A 87 8.18 5.13 5.65
CA SER A 87 7.84 4.97 4.25
C SER A 87 7.20 6.25 3.69
N GLU A 88 7.54 6.54 2.45
CA GLU A 88 6.97 7.61 1.63
C GLU A 88 6.60 7.02 0.27
N VAL A 89 5.31 6.95 -0.03
CA VAL A 89 4.75 6.43 -1.27
C VAL A 89 4.20 7.59 -2.08
N ASN A 90 4.49 7.62 -3.37
CA ASN A 90 3.73 8.38 -4.35
C ASN A 90 3.23 7.41 -5.41
N PHE A 91 1.96 7.49 -5.77
CA PHE A 91 1.36 6.57 -6.71
C PHE A 91 0.30 7.22 -7.59
N THR A 92 0.09 6.58 -8.74
CA THR A 92 -1.03 6.83 -9.64
C THR A 92 -1.73 5.50 -9.88
N ALA A 93 -3.03 5.43 -9.63
CA ALA A 93 -3.88 4.30 -9.94
C ALA A 93 -4.88 4.70 -11.03
N ASN A 94 -4.92 3.98 -12.14
CA ASN A 94 -5.92 4.13 -13.18
C ASN A 94 -6.85 2.93 -13.14
N THR A 95 -8.11 3.15 -12.77
CA THR A 95 -9.15 2.14 -12.75
C THR A 95 -10.07 2.36 -13.94
N LYS A 96 -10.19 1.37 -14.80
CA LYS A 96 -11.19 1.33 -15.87
C LYS A 96 -12.32 0.42 -15.45
N LYS A 97 -13.54 0.95 -15.44
CA LYS A 97 -14.75 0.17 -15.18
C LYS A 97 -15.70 0.22 -16.37
N GLU A 98 -15.94 -0.95 -16.96
CA GLU A 98 -16.86 -1.11 -18.08
C GLU A 98 -18.26 -1.44 -17.57
N TYR A 99 -19.26 -0.71 -18.08
CA TYR A 99 -20.68 -0.99 -17.91
C TYR A 99 -21.29 -1.31 -19.28
N GLU A 100 -22.50 -1.88 -19.30
CA GLU A 100 -23.17 -2.33 -20.54
C GLU A 100 -23.22 -1.26 -21.65
N ASN A 101 -23.28 0.03 -21.30
CA ASN A 101 -23.43 1.14 -22.25
C ASN A 101 -22.40 2.27 -22.09
N SER A 102 -21.40 2.14 -21.20
CA SER A 102 -20.45 3.23 -20.92
C SER A 102 -19.20 2.74 -20.21
N THR A 103 -18.08 3.43 -20.41
CA THR A 103 -16.88 3.26 -19.59
C THR A 103 -16.77 4.41 -18.59
N ILE A 104 -16.45 4.09 -17.34
CA ILE A 104 -16.02 5.10 -16.36
C ILE A 104 -14.53 4.90 -16.11
N ASN A 105 -13.75 5.95 -16.34
CA ASN A 105 -12.33 5.98 -16.00
C ASN A 105 -12.15 6.73 -14.69
N LEU A 106 -11.40 6.15 -13.77
CA LEU A 106 -11.04 6.73 -12.49
C LEU A 106 -9.52 6.82 -12.42
N THR A 107 -8.99 7.99 -12.12
CA THR A 107 -7.58 8.18 -11.83
C THR A 107 -7.43 8.62 -10.39
N THR A 108 -6.69 7.86 -9.59
CA THR A 108 -6.33 8.21 -8.22
C THR A 108 -4.86 8.59 -8.18
N ILE A 109 -4.56 9.82 -7.78
CA ILE A 109 -3.19 10.24 -7.49
C ILE A 109 -3.06 10.34 -5.98
N GLY A 110 -2.06 9.68 -5.41
CA GLY A 110 -1.94 9.59 -3.97
C GLY A 110 -0.52 9.69 -3.45
N LYS A 111 -0.43 10.19 -2.22
CA LYS A 111 0.75 10.19 -1.38
C LYS A 111 0.41 9.52 -0.07
N ILE A 112 1.27 8.59 0.35
CA ILE A 112 1.16 7.93 1.65
C ILE A 112 2.47 8.18 2.38
N SER A 113 2.42 8.57 3.65
CA SER A 113 3.60 8.63 4.49
C SER A 113 3.31 8.07 5.87
N GLY A 114 4.25 7.29 6.39
CA GLY A 114 4.04 6.63 7.66
C GLY A 114 5.25 5.90 8.19
N GLU A 115 5.05 5.21 9.30
CA GLU A 115 6.07 4.45 9.98
C GLU A 115 5.53 3.08 10.36
N ASP A 116 6.32 2.05 10.09
CA ASP A 116 6.15 0.71 10.61
C ASP A 116 7.18 0.45 11.71
N TRP A 117 6.72 -0.20 12.79
CA TRP A 117 7.56 -0.73 13.85
C TRP A 117 7.44 -2.23 13.85
N VAL A 118 8.53 -2.90 13.48
CA VAL A 118 8.55 -4.34 13.30
C VAL A 118 9.44 -4.98 14.33
N ASP A 119 8.93 -6.00 15.02
CA ASP A 119 9.70 -6.79 15.97
C ASP A 119 10.95 -7.43 15.30
N LEU A 120 12.10 -7.32 15.95
CA LEU A 120 13.38 -7.83 15.42
C LEU A 120 13.57 -9.34 15.59
N GLU A 121 12.89 -9.94 16.56
CA GLU A 121 13.01 -11.36 16.90
C GLU A 121 12.17 -12.18 15.93
N ASP A 122 10.88 -11.87 15.85
CA ASP A 122 9.87 -12.65 15.13
C ASP A 122 9.42 -12.00 13.81
N GLY A 123 9.77 -10.73 13.56
CA GLY A 123 9.52 -10.07 12.27
C GLY A 123 8.07 -9.64 12.02
N PHE A 124 7.20 -9.63 13.03
CA PHE A 124 5.82 -9.16 12.87
C PHE A 124 5.66 -7.66 13.13
N LEU A 125 4.65 -7.06 12.51
CA LEU A 125 4.28 -5.67 12.72
C LEU A 125 3.74 -5.46 14.14
N VAL A 126 4.41 -4.62 14.92
CA VAL A 126 4.01 -4.26 16.29
C VAL A 126 3.12 -3.04 16.31
N LYS A 127 3.44 -2.05 15.48
CA LYS A 127 2.71 -0.78 15.40
C LYS A 127 2.92 -0.15 14.05
N SER A 128 1.90 0.50 13.52
CA SER A 128 2.06 1.38 12.36
C SER A 128 1.21 2.64 12.45
N GLU A 129 1.66 3.67 11.74
CA GLU A 129 0.95 4.95 11.65
C GLU A 129 1.17 5.56 10.27
N TYR A 130 0.09 5.87 9.57
CA TYR A 130 0.10 6.29 8.19
C TYR A 130 -0.88 7.43 7.94
N ASN A 131 -0.44 8.43 7.19
CA ASN A 131 -1.28 9.44 6.58
C ASN A 131 -1.40 9.14 5.09
N VAL A 132 -2.63 9.22 4.59
CA VAL A 132 -2.96 8.99 3.18
C VAL A 132 -3.65 10.24 2.67
N ASP A 133 -3.03 10.89 1.69
CA ASP A 133 -3.59 12.00 0.94
C ASP A 133 -3.77 11.55 -0.50
N LYS A 134 -5.01 11.51 -1.00
CA LYS A 134 -5.29 11.16 -2.40
C LYS A 134 -6.32 12.05 -3.04
N ILE A 135 -6.25 12.15 -4.35
CA ILE A 135 -7.22 12.85 -5.19
C ILE A 135 -7.78 11.81 -6.15
N LEU A 136 -9.07 11.55 -6.06
CA LEU A 136 -9.80 10.72 -7.01
C LEU A 136 -10.37 11.64 -8.10
N ILE A 137 -9.99 11.37 -9.34
CA ILE A 137 -10.47 12.05 -10.55
C ILE A 137 -11.39 11.06 -11.27
N THR A 138 -12.66 11.40 -11.39
CA THR A 138 -13.66 10.61 -12.12
C THR A 138 -13.96 11.27 -13.45
N ASP A 139 -13.72 10.56 -14.55
CA ASP A 139 -14.13 10.99 -15.89
C ASP A 139 -15.54 10.46 -16.19
N LEU A 140 -16.50 11.37 -16.31
CA LEU A 140 -17.89 11.08 -16.67
C LEU A 140 -18.26 11.59 -18.07
N SER A 141 -17.26 11.92 -18.89
CA SER A 141 -17.48 12.53 -20.21
C SER A 141 -18.32 11.62 -21.11
N GLU A 142 -18.11 10.30 -21.08
CA GLU A 142 -18.95 9.36 -21.84
C GLU A 142 -20.42 9.36 -21.38
N VAL A 143 -20.65 9.53 -20.08
CA VAL A 143 -22.01 9.53 -19.48
C VAL A 143 -22.79 10.77 -19.91
N TYR A 144 -22.14 11.93 -19.96
CA TYR A 144 -22.80 13.21 -20.27
C TYR A 144 -22.73 13.63 -21.75
N LYS A 145 -22.08 12.83 -22.60
CA LYS A 145 -22.02 13.05 -24.05
C LYS A 145 -23.41 13.21 -24.68
N GLY A 146 -24.40 12.46 -24.20
CA GLY A 146 -25.78 12.50 -24.69
C GLY A 146 -26.51 13.82 -24.46
N ILE A 147 -26.03 14.67 -23.54
CA ILE A 147 -26.57 16.01 -23.27
C ILE A 147 -25.64 17.13 -23.77
N GLY A 148 -24.64 16.80 -24.58
CA GLY A 148 -23.74 17.76 -25.22
C GLY A 148 -22.58 18.27 -24.36
N ILE A 149 -22.29 17.62 -23.22
CA ILE A 149 -21.11 17.94 -22.40
C ILE A 149 -19.95 17.07 -22.87
N GLU A 150 -18.92 17.70 -23.44
CA GLU A 150 -17.78 16.98 -24.02
C GLU A 150 -16.73 16.56 -22.97
N ASN A 151 -16.55 17.35 -21.91
CA ASN A 151 -15.55 17.11 -20.88
C ASN A 151 -16.17 17.33 -19.49
N TYR A 152 -16.29 16.26 -18.70
CA TYR A 152 -16.77 16.34 -17.33
C TYR A 152 -15.91 15.51 -16.39
N TYR A 153 -15.14 16.20 -15.54
CA TYR A 153 -14.27 15.60 -14.54
C TYR A 153 -14.71 16.02 -13.15
N LEU A 154 -14.76 15.06 -12.23
CA LEU A 154 -14.99 15.31 -10.81
C LEU A 154 -13.73 14.98 -10.02
N GLU A 155 -13.17 15.97 -9.34
CA GLU A 155 -12.06 15.78 -8.40
C GLU A 155 -12.61 15.67 -6.97
N THR A 156 -12.24 14.59 -6.28
CA THR A 156 -12.60 14.34 -4.89
C THR A 156 -11.34 14.16 -4.07
N PRO A 157 -10.90 15.19 -3.31
CA PRO A 157 -9.79 15.04 -2.39
C PRO A 157 -10.23 14.18 -1.19
N MET A 158 -9.38 13.24 -0.81
CA MET A 158 -9.60 12.32 0.31
C MET A 158 -8.37 12.31 1.20
N LYS A 159 -8.59 12.47 2.50
CA LYS A 159 -7.55 12.37 3.51
C LYS A 159 -7.97 11.33 4.54
N SER A 160 -7.05 10.45 4.89
CA SER A 160 -7.28 9.50 5.98
C SER A 160 -6.02 9.29 6.79
N HIS A 161 -6.24 8.96 8.05
CA HIS A 161 -5.20 8.56 8.99
C HIS A 161 -5.48 7.12 9.41
N ILE A 162 -4.47 6.27 9.32
CA ILE A 162 -4.55 4.86 9.65
C ILE A 162 -3.50 4.59 10.72
N SER A 163 -3.94 4.10 11.87
CA SER A 163 -3.04 3.62 12.92
C SER A 163 -3.40 2.18 13.26
N SER A 164 -2.38 1.39 13.53
CA SER A 164 -2.52 0.02 13.98
C SER A 164 -1.57 -0.24 15.14
N GLU A 165 -2.01 -1.05 16.09
CA GLU A 165 -1.19 -1.44 17.22
C GLU A 165 -1.53 -2.87 17.62
N LEU A 166 -0.50 -3.66 17.92
CA LEU A 166 -0.66 -5.04 18.33
C LEU A 166 -1.34 -5.15 19.70
N GLU A 167 -2.53 -5.75 19.73
CA GLU A 167 -3.33 -5.86 20.95
C GLU A 167 -3.02 -7.13 21.77
N ASN A 168 -2.77 -8.27 21.12
CA ASN A 168 -2.52 -9.55 21.80
C ASN A 168 -1.72 -10.52 20.91
N ILE A 169 -0.94 -11.41 21.54
CA ILE A 169 -0.26 -12.55 20.90
C ILE A 169 -0.80 -13.84 21.54
N ARG A 170 -1.41 -14.71 20.73
CA ARG A 170 -1.73 -16.08 21.15
C ARG A 170 -0.56 -16.97 20.73
N LYS A 171 0.14 -17.55 21.71
CA LYS A 171 1.10 -18.63 21.46
C LYS A 171 0.34 -19.95 21.53
N GLU A 172 0.37 -20.73 20.46
CA GLU A 172 -0.05 -22.13 20.46
C GLU A 172 1.03 -23.02 21.09
#